data_AF-A0A7S3NQ79-F1
#
_entry.id   AF-A0A7S3NQ79-F1
#
_cell.length_a   1.000
_cell.length_b   1.000
_cell.length_c   1.000
_cell.angle_alpha   90.00
_cell.angle_beta   90.00
_cell.angle_gamma   90.00
#
_symmetry.space_group_name_H-M   'P 1'
#
loop_
_entity.id
_entity.type
_entity.pdbx_description
1 polymer ?
#
loop_
_entity_poly.entity_id
_entity_poly.type
_entity_poly.pdbx_seq_one_letter_code
_entity_poly.pdbx_strand_id
1 'polypeptide(L)'
;MEMSHRSKEFIEIMQNAENDFRELMEIPEEFEILMLPAGGSMQFSAVPMNLLTKNKKANYLVFGSWGKSAINHAKRYADDITEVVDPDSIGNTIPDFSTWKIDPEAKYFHYCDNETIYGIEINDFPFEELKDQLLVC
;
A
#
# COMPACT_ATOMS: atom_id res chain seq x y z
N MET A 1 30.99 -10.06 -13.33
CA MET A 1 30.29 -10.46 -14.56
C MET A 1 29.29 -9.34 -14.84
N GLU A 2 29.53 -8.54 -15.86
CA GLU A 2 28.59 -7.50 -16.28
C GLU A 2 27.53 -8.18 -17.17
N MET A 3 26.24 -7.97 -16.88
CA MET A 3 25.12 -8.56 -17.60
C MET A 3 24.19 -7.45 -18.09
N SER A 4 23.79 -7.50 -19.36
CA SER A 4 22.83 -6.55 -19.91
C SER A 4 21.42 -6.93 -19.47
N HIS A 5 20.61 -5.95 -19.02
CA HIS A 5 19.19 -6.16 -18.69
C HIS A 5 18.32 -6.61 -19.88
N ARG A 6 18.88 -6.62 -21.09
CA ARG A 6 18.21 -7.08 -22.32
C ARG A 6 18.76 -8.42 -22.82
N SER A 7 19.77 -8.97 -22.16
CA SER A 7 20.31 -10.27 -22.56
C SER A 7 19.33 -11.38 -22.20
N LYS A 8 19.41 -12.51 -22.91
CA LYS A 8 18.51 -13.64 -22.68
C LYS A 8 18.65 -14.16 -21.25
N GLU A 9 19.88 -14.19 -20.75
CA GLU A 9 20.23 -14.65 -19.41
C GLU A 9 19.57 -13.79 -18.33
N PHE A 10 19.56 -12.46 -18.48
CA PHE A 10 18.90 -11.59 -17.50
C PHE A 10 17.37 -11.70 -17.56
N ILE A 11 16.81 -11.75 -18.76
CA ILE A 11 15.37 -11.90 -18.95
C ILE A 11 14.88 -13.19 -18.29
N GLU A 12 15.62 -14.29 -18.44
CA GLU A 12 15.32 -15.57 -17.79
C GLU A 12 15.37 -15.46 -16.26
N ILE A 13 16.38 -14.78 -15.70
CA ILE A 13 16.46 -14.53 -14.25
C ILE A 13 15.24 -13.74 -13.75
N MET A 14 14.86 -12.67 -14.46
CA MET A 14 13.72 -11.84 -14.07
C MET A 14 12.40 -12.59 -14.16
N GLN A 15 12.19 -13.38 -15.22
CA GLN A 15 10.98 -14.19 -15.39
C GLN A 15 10.87 -15.27 -14.32
N ASN A 16 11.98 -15.94 -13.98
CA ASN A 16 11.98 -16.91 -12.89
C ASN A 16 11.67 -16.25 -11.55
N ALA A 17 12.29 -15.10 -11.24
CA ALA A 17 12.00 -14.37 -10.01
C ALA A 17 10.53 -13.91 -9.92
N GLU A 18 9.94 -13.48 -11.04
CA GLU A 18 8.52 -13.12 -11.11
C GLU A 18 7.61 -14.34 -10.88
N ASN A 19 7.89 -15.46 -11.54
CA ASN A 19 7.13 -16.70 -11.40
C ASN A 19 7.23 -17.28 -9.98
N ASP A 20 8.44 -17.33 -9.42
CA ASP A 20 8.68 -17.81 -8.06
C ASP A 20 7.91 -16.95 -7.04
N PHE A 21 7.90 -15.62 -7.22
CA PHE A 21 7.15 -14.72 -6.35
C PHE A 21 5.63 -14.90 -6.49
N ARG A 22 5.15 -15.04 -7.74
CA ARG A 22 3.74 -15.30 -8.03
C ARG A 22 3.26 -16.60 -7.40
N GLU A 23 4.04 -17.68 -7.51
CA GLU A 23 3.75 -18.98 -6.90
C GLU A 23 3.77 -18.88 -5.38
N LEU A 24 4.82 -18.29 -4.80
CA LEU A 24 5.00 -18.20 -3.34
C LEU A 24 3.85 -17.45 -2.65
N MET A 25 3.37 -16.37 -3.28
CA MET A 25 2.33 -15.49 -2.73
C MET A 25 0.94 -15.83 -3.27
N GLU A 26 0.80 -16.88 -4.07
CA GLU A 26 -0.46 -17.31 -4.70
C GLU A 26 -1.17 -16.17 -5.47
N ILE A 27 -0.41 -15.34 -6.19
CA ILE A 27 -0.93 -14.13 -6.83
C ILE A 27 -1.74 -14.49 -8.10
N PRO A 28 -3.03 -14.11 -8.18
CA PRO A 28 -3.87 -14.38 -9.35
C PRO A 28 -3.34 -13.76 -10.65
N GLU A 29 -3.67 -14.37 -11.80
CA GLU A 29 -3.16 -13.96 -13.13
C GLU A 29 -3.59 -12.53 -13.51
N GLU A 30 -4.69 -12.03 -12.98
CA GLU A 30 -5.18 -10.67 -13.24
C GLU A 30 -4.35 -9.56 -12.57
N PHE A 31 -3.42 -9.89 -11.68
CA PHE A 31 -2.51 -8.95 -11.04
C PHE A 31 -1.13 -8.95 -11.71
N GLU A 32 -0.62 -7.73 -11.96
CA GLU A 32 0.72 -7.49 -12.49
C GLU A 32 1.76 -7.41 -11.36
N ILE A 33 2.95 -7.97 -11.58
CA ILE A 33 4.08 -7.88 -10.65
C ILE A 33 5.11 -6.91 -11.21
N LEU A 34 5.46 -5.87 -10.44
CA LEU A 34 6.41 -4.84 -10.86
C LEU A 34 7.65 -4.84 -9.96
N MET A 35 8.83 -4.93 -10.60
CA MET A 35 10.13 -4.84 -9.93
C MET A 35 10.69 -3.42 -10.09
N LEU A 36 10.45 -2.56 -9.09
CA LEU A 36 10.73 -1.12 -9.18
C LEU A 36 11.92 -0.68 -8.30
N PRO A 37 12.75 0.27 -8.75
CA PRO A 37 13.82 0.82 -7.93
C PRO A 37 13.28 1.76 -6.84
N ALA A 38 14.19 2.30 -6.01
CA ALA A 38 13.96 3.37 -5.03
C ALA A 38 13.06 3.06 -3.81
N GLY A 39 12.64 1.80 -3.64
CA GLY A 39 12.05 1.28 -2.39
C GLY A 39 10.68 1.85 -2.04
N GLY A 40 10.17 1.49 -0.85
CA GLY A 40 8.81 1.83 -0.39
C GLY A 40 8.54 3.33 -0.33
N SER A 41 9.52 4.14 0.10
CA SER A 41 9.37 5.59 0.20
C SER A 41 9.06 6.27 -1.14
N MET A 42 9.55 5.74 -2.27
CA MET A 42 9.15 6.26 -3.59
C MET A 42 7.69 5.91 -3.88
N GLN A 43 7.24 4.72 -3.48
CA GLN A 43 5.88 4.26 -3.73
C GLN A 43 4.82 5.09 -2.99
N PHE A 44 5.16 5.68 -1.83
CA PHE A 44 4.30 6.65 -1.15
C PHE A 44 3.87 7.84 -2.02
N SER A 45 4.70 8.23 -3.01
CA SER A 45 4.31 9.22 -4.03
C SER A 45 3.75 8.57 -5.30
N ALA A 46 4.31 7.43 -5.72
CA ALA A 46 3.90 6.80 -6.98
C ALA A 46 2.46 6.30 -6.93
N VAL A 47 2.01 5.71 -5.80
CA VAL A 47 0.64 5.24 -5.60
C VAL A 47 -0.38 6.37 -5.86
N PRO A 48 -0.38 7.50 -5.14
CA PRO A 48 -1.37 8.53 -5.35
C PRO A 48 -1.25 9.17 -6.75
N MET A 49 -0.04 9.28 -7.32
CA MET A 49 0.13 9.79 -8.69
C MET A 49 -0.54 8.91 -9.76
N ASN A 50 -0.57 7.59 -9.56
CA ASN A 50 -1.17 6.65 -10.50
C ASN A 50 -2.66 6.43 -10.24
N LEU A 51 -3.09 6.39 -8.98
CA LEU A 51 -4.46 6.02 -8.61
C LEU A 51 -5.41 7.23 -8.48
N LEU A 52 -4.92 8.42 -8.11
CA LEU A 52 -5.74 9.62 -7.94
C LEU A 52 -5.87 10.44 -9.23
N THR A 53 -6.51 9.85 -10.24
CA THR A 53 -6.72 10.49 -11.55
C THR A 53 -7.94 11.42 -11.59
N LYS A 54 -9.08 10.99 -11.03
CA LYS A 54 -10.34 11.75 -10.90
C LYS A 54 -10.94 11.52 -9.53
N ASN A 55 -11.59 12.52 -8.95
CA ASN A 55 -12.12 12.47 -7.57
C ASN A 55 -11.02 12.00 -6.59
N LYS A 56 -10.01 12.86 -6.39
CA LYS A 56 -8.73 12.50 -5.79
C LYS A 56 -8.81 12.36 -4.27
N LYS A 57 -9.67 11.46 -3.83
CA LYS A 57 -9.92 11.13 -2.43
C LYS A 57 -9.26 9.81 -2.08
N ALA A 58 -8.69 9.71 -0.88
CA ALA A 58 -8.09 8.47 -0.38
C ALA A 58 -8.38 8.29 1.12
N ASN A 59 -8.54 7.04 1.55
CA ASN A 59 -8.59 6.66 2.97
C ASN A 59 -7.18 6.25 3.42
N TYR A 60 -6.75 6.70 4.60
CA TYR A 60 -5.47 6.32 5.21
C TYR A 60 -5.66 5.88 6.66
N LEU A 61 -5.39 4.61 6.93
CA LEU A 61 -5.25 4.06 8.28
C LEU A 61 -3.82 4.27 8.75
N VAL A 62 -3.62 5.19 9.70
CA VAL A 62 -2.28 5.63 10.14
C VAL A 62 -2.11 5.34 11.62
N PHE A 63 -1.26 4.36 11.95
CA PHE A 63 -0.93 3.99 13.33
C PHE A 63 0.58 3.92 13.62
N GLY A 64 1.42 4.38 12.68
CA GLY A 64 2.85 4.46 12.91
C GLY A 64 3.60 5.36 11.95
N SER A 65 4.91 5.13 11.83
CA SER A 65 5.82 6.03 11.14
C SER A 65 5.73 5.92 9.62
N TRP A 66 5.47 4.71 9.10
CA TRP A 66 5.35 4.47 7.67
C TRP A 66 4.04 5.02 7.13
N GLY A 67 2.92 4.79 7.83
CA GLY A 67 1.63 5.40 7.53
C GLY A 67 1.67 6.92 7.57
N LYS A 68 2.34 7.51 8.59
CA LYS A 68 2.58 8.97 8.66
C LYS A 68 3.40 9.47 7.46
N SER A 69 4.39 8.71 7.01
CA SER A 69 5.18 9.07 5.83
C SER A 69 4.36 8.98 4.55
N ALA A 70 3.59 7.91 4.38
CA ALA A 70 2.74 7.67 3.22
C ALA A 70 1.68 8.76 3.05
N ILE A 71 0.93 9.09 4.11
CA ILE A 71 -0.10 10.13 4.06
C ILE A 71 0.49 11.51 3.75
N ASN A 72 1.66 11.83 4.30
CA ASN A 72 2.34 13.11 4.06
C ASN A 72 2.79 13.28 2.60
N HIS A 73 3.15 12.19 1.93
CA HIS A 73 3.43 12.21 0.50
C HIS A 73 2.14 12.35 -0.33
N ALA A 74 1.10 11.61 0.03
CA ALA A 74 -0.18 11.62 -0.67
C ALA A 74 -0.91 12.97 -0.64
N LYS A 75 -0.77 13.75 0.46
CA LYS A 75 -1.31 15.12 0.60
C LYS A 75 -0.87 16.08 -0.51
N ARG A 76 0.17 15.76 -1.28
CA ARG A 76 0.65 16.57 -2.43
C ARG A 76 -0.16 16.33 -3.71
N TYR A 77 -0.90 15.24 -3.78
CA TYR A 77 -1.57 14.76 -5.00
C TYR A 77 -3.07 14.59 -4.82
N ALA A 78 -3.52 14.33 -3.59
CA ALA A 78 -4.93 14.19 -3.24
C ALA A 78 -5.61 15.57 -3.09
N ASP A 79 -6.88 15.64 -3.47
CA ASP A 79 -7.76 16.78 -3.19
C ASP A 79 -8.31 16.69 -1.76
N ASP A 80 -8.54 15.45 -1.27
CA ASP A 80 -9.01 15.16 0.07
C ASP A 80 -8.43 13.83 0.58
N ILE A 81 -8.15 13.75 1.88
CA ILE A 81 -7.69 12.52 2.53
C ILE A 81 -8.48 12.34 3.82
N THR A 82 -9.12 11.18 3.94
CA THR A 82 -9.74 10.74 5.17
C THR A 82 -8.72 9.98 6.01
N GLU A 83 -8.37 10.57 7.15
CA GLU A 83 -7.66 9.86 8.23
C GLU A 83 -8.68 8.95 8.93
N VAL A 84 -8.53 7.63 8.71
CA VAL A 84 -9.56 6.62 9.07
C VAL A 84 -9.80 6.56 10.57
N VAL A 85 -8.74 6.82 11.33
CA VAL A 85 -8.73 6.97 12.78
C VAL A 85 -7.90 8.21 13.11
N ASP A 86 -8.08 8.79 14.30
CA ASP A 86 -7.21 9.86 14.78
C ASP A 86 -5.82 9.29 15.12
N PRO A 87 -4.75 9.62 14.38
CA PRO A 87 -3.41 9.06 14.58
C PRO A 87 -2.79 9.36 15.94
N ASP A 88 -3.25 10.43 16.61
CA ASP A 88 -2.74 10.82 17.93
C ASP A 88 -3.44 10.04 19.06
N SER A 89 -4.52 9.32 18.76
CA SER A 89 -5.34 8.58 19.73
C SER A 89 -5.01 7.09 19.87
N ILE A 90 -4.11 6.55 19.04
CA ILE A 90 -3.96 5.10 18.81
C ILE A 90 -3.11 4.40 19.87
N GLY A 91 -2.23 5.13 20.57
CA GLY A 91 -1.34 4.53 21.57
C GLY A 91 -0.54 3.36 20.97
N ASN A 92 -0.75 2.15 21.49
CA ASN A 92 -0.08 0.92 21.04
C ASN A 92 -1.05 -0.11 20.41
N THR A 93 -2.27 0.29 20.05
CA THR A 93 -3.31 -0.64 19.59
C THR A 93 -4.14 -0.02 18.47
N ILE A 94 -4.45 -0.79 17.43
CA ILE A 94 -5.31 -0.34 16.35
C ILE A 94 -6.77 -0.30 16.87
N PRO A 95 -7.51 0.81 16.71
CA PRO A 95 -8.88 0.91 17.16
C PRO A 95 -9.81 -0.08 16.45
N ASP A 96 -10.90 -0.45 17.13
CA ASP A 96 -11.93 -1.33 16.59
C ASP A 96 -12.52 -0.77 15.27
N PHE A 97 -12.80 -1.64 14.31
CA PHE A 97 -13.31 -1.27 12.99
C PHE A 97 -14.59 -0.41 13.06
N SER A 98 -15.45 -0.63 14.05
CA SER A 98 -16.68 0.18 14.23
C SER A 98 -16.42 1.67 14.48
N THR A 99 -15.18 2.03 14.83
CA THR A 99 -14.75 3.43 15.04
C THR A 99 -14.16 4.08 13.79
N TRP A 100 -13.90 3.30 12.74
CA TRP A 100 -13.22 3.76 11.54
C TRP A 100 -14.13 4.67 10.72
N LYS A 101 -13.57 5.82 10.31
CA LYS A 101 -14.22 6.78 9.42
C LYS A 101 -13.74 6.51 8.00
N ILE A 102 -14.62 5.92 7.18
CA ILE A 102 -14.27 5.52 5.82
C ILE A 102 -15.06 6.40 4.86
N ASP A 103 -14.38 7.10 3.94
CA ASP A 103 -15.03 7.74 2.81
C ASP A 103 -15.27 6.70 1.71
N PRO A 104 -16.54 6.33 1.40
CA PRO A 104 -16.84 5.35 0.36
C PRO A 104 -16.50 5.86 -1.05
N GLU A 105 -16.32 7.17 -1.25
CA GLU A 105 -15.95 7.76 -2.54
C GLU A 105 -14.43 7.77 -2.80
N ALA A 106 -13.63 7.39 -1.80
CA ALA A 106 -12.19 7.28 -1.91
C ALA A 106 -11.77 6.25 -2.97
N LYS A 107 -10.65 6.52 -3.65
CA LYS A 107 -10.13 5.64 -4.70
C LYS A 107 -9.38 4.42 -4.17
N TYR A 108 -8.85 4.52 -2.97
CA TYR A 108 -8.21 3.41 -2.29
C TYR A 108 -8.22 3.63 -0.78
N PHE A 109 -8.02 2.53 -0.07
CA PHE A 109 -7.77 2.47 1.36
C PHE A 109 -6.32 2.04 1.57
N HIS A 110 -5.51 2.95 2.09
CA HIS A 110 -4.11 2.68 2.40
C HIS A 110 -3.96 2.32 3.87
N TYR A 111 -3.19 1.27 4.14
CA TYR A 111 -2.74 0.89 5.49
C TYR A 111 -1.27 0.47 5.43
N CYS A 112 -0.66 0.19 6.58
CA CYS A 112 0.67 -0.42 6.64
C CYS A 112 0.53 -1.67 7.51
N ASP A 113 0.65 -2.86 6.94
CA ASP A 113 0.34 -4.11 7.63
C ASP A 113 1.17 -4.30 8.92
N ASN A 114 2.43 -3.86 8.89
CA ASN A 114 3.34 -3.91 10.02
C ASN A 114 4.18 -2.62 10.16
N GLU A 115 3.92 -1.87 11.22
CA GLU A 115 4.64 -0.65 11.60
C GLU A 115 5.88 -0.97 12.44
N THR A 116 7.02 -1.12 11.75
CA THR A 116 8.27 -1.65 12.35
C THR A 116 8.85 -0.81 13.49
N ILE A 117 8.64 0.50 13.50
CA ILE A 117 9.21 1.38 14.54
C ILE A 117 8.47 1.24 15.87
N TYR A 118 7.15 1.04 15.81
CA TYR A 118 6.31 0.92 17.00
C TYR A 118 5.98 -0.52 17.37
N GLY A 119 6.28 -1.49 16.50
CA GLY A 119 6.01 -2.90 16.73
C GLY A 119 4.51 -3.21 16.73
N ILE A 120 3.76 -2.57 15.84
CA ILE A 120 2.31 -2.75 15.69
C ILE A 120 2.05 -3.45 14.36
N GLU A 121 1.40 -4.61 14.42
CA GLU A 121 1.04 -5.44 13.27
C GLU A 121 -0.47 -5.69 13.28
N ILE A 122 -1.09 -5.68 12.10
CA ILE A 122 -2.49 -6.06 11.94
C ILE A 122 -2.58 -7.59 11.86
N ASN A 123 -3.12 -8.23 12.89
CA ASN A 123 -3.32 -9.68 12.86
C ASN A 123 -4.60 -10.07 12.11
N ASP A 124 -5.68 -9.29 12.28
CA ASP A 124 -6.99 -9.55 11.69
C ASP A 124 -7.44 -8.31 10.91
N PHE A 125 -7.24 -8.33 9.59
CA PHE A 125 -7.66 -7.24 8.72
C PHE A 125 -9.12 -7.43 8.23
N PRO A 126 -9.98 -6.39 8.30
CA PRO A 126 -11.40 -6.48 7.95
C PRO A 126 -11.64 -6.44 6.43
N PHE A 127 -11.19 -7.47 5.71
CA PHE A 127 -11.25 -7.54 4.24
C PHE A 127 -12.69 -7.50 3.70
N GLU A 128 -13.62 -8.19 4.36
CA GLU A 128 -15.01 -8.30 3.91
C GLU A 128 -15.75 -6.96 4.00
N GLU A 129 -15.45 -6.17 5.02
CA GLU A 129 -16.01 -4.85 5.24
C GLU A 129 -15.46 -3.80 4.26
N LEU A 130 -14.29 -4.06 3.67
CA LEU A 130 -13.59 -3.18 2.74
C LEU A 130 -13.59 -3.68 1.29
N LYS A 131 -14.37 -4.70 0.95
CA LYS A 131 -14.37 -5.33 -0.38
C LYS A 131 -14.65 -4.40 -1.57
N ASP A 132 -15.34 -3.28 -1.32
CA ASP A 132 -15.65 -2.28 -2.34
C ASP A 132 -14.56 -1.20 -2.47
N GLN A 133 -13.47 -1.31 -1.69
CA GLN A 133 -12.31 -0.43 -1.73
C GLN A 133 -11.12 -1.14 -2.37
N LEU A 134 -10.35 -0.41 -3.17
CA LEU A 134 -9.02 -0.87 -3.56
C LEU A 134 -8.08 -0.77 -2.35
N LEU A 135 -7.50 -1.87 -1.92
CA LEU A 135 -6.55 -1.89 -0.80
C LEU A 135 -5.13 -1.59 -1.29
N VAL A 136 -4.41 -0.78 -0.52
CA VAL A 136 -3.00 -0.46 -0.74
C VAL A 136 -2.25 -0.64 0.58
N CYS A 137 -1.16 -1.40 0.57
CA CYS A 137 -0.29 -1.62 1.72
C CYS A 137 1.15 -1.22 1.42
#